data_AF-A0A923DB93-F1
#
_entry.id   AF-A0A923DB93-F1
#
_cell.length_a   1.000
_cell.length_b   1.000
_cell.length_c   1.000
_cell.angle_alpha   90.00
_cell.angle_beta   90.00
_cell.angle_gamma   90.00
#
_symmetry.space_group_name_H-M   'P 1'
#
loop_
_entity.id
_entity.type
_entity.pdbx_description
1 polymer ?
#
loop_
_entity_poly.entity_id
_entity_poly.type
_entity_poly.pdbx_seq_one_letter_code
_entity_poly.pdbx_strand_id
1 'polypeptide(L)'
;MTQFYFLLLYIFAFLTILALSELIYKKKKISAEYTRKISHIAATLTSLSFVYAFQSHWFVLFLAIFSFLLLFIGKLNNAFKSIENVSRHTLGSYLLPVGIYISFAISDFLNDRLLFVLPVLILAISDTAAGITGTLYQKKERSFSVLGRTFDKTFAGTLTFLFSSLMISFTTFMAFGFNFPKVILLTIYISIATTITEFLSPNGSDNVTIPIVASFILAYTI
;
A
#
# COMPACT_ATOMS: atom_id res chain seq x y z
N MET A 1 -20.32 18.76 -9.53
CA MET A 1 -20.93 18.74 -8.18
C MET A 1 -20.74 17.40 -7.47
N THR A 2 -21.06 16.25 -8.08
CA THR A 2 -20.94 14.92 -7.43
C THR A 2 -19.52 14.58 -6.96
N GLN A 3 -18.49 14.86 -7.76
CA GLN A 3 -17.08 14.58 -7.37
C GLN A 3 -16.60 15.41 -6.17
N PHE A 4 -17.16 16.61 -5.94
CA PHE A 4 -16.88 17.39 -4.74
C PHE A 4 -17.47 16.75 -3.47
N TYR A 5 -18.66 16.17 -3.55
CA TYR A 5 -19.22 15.41 -2.42
C TYR A 5 -18.37 14.18 -2.11
N PHE A 6 -17.91 13.45 -3.12
CA PHE A 6 -16.98 12.34 -2.92
C PHE A 6 -15.66 12.80 -2.32
N LEU A 7 -15.10 13.92 -2.79
CA LEU A 7 -13.90 14.51 -2.21
C LEU A 7 -14.05 14.75 -0.70
N LEU A 8 -15.13 15.44 -0.30
CA LEU A 8 -15.42 15.71 1.11
C LEU A 8 -15.64 14.41 1.92
N LEU A 9 -16.34 13.44 1.33
CA LEU A 9 -16.56 12.13 1.94
C LEU A 9 -15.25 11.38 2.21
N TYR A 10 -14.32 11.36 1.25
CA TYR A 10 -13.03 10.68 1.45
C TYR A 10 -12.11 11.43 2.41
N ILE A 11 -12.12 12.77 2.42
CA ILE A 11 -11.43 13.55 3.46
C ILE A 11 -11.95 13.13 4.83
N PHE A 12 -13.28 13.11 5.01
CA PHE A 12 -13.90 12.67 6.25
C PHE A 12 -13.55 11.21 6.61
N ALA A 13 -13.57 10.30 5.63
CA ALA A 13 -13.22 8.90 5.82
C ALA A 13 -11.76 8.73 6.29
N PHE A 14 -10.79 9.39 5.64
CA PHE A 14 -9.39 9.31 6.03
C PHE A 14 -9.13 9.94 7.40
N LEU A 15 -9.74 11.08 7.71
CA LEU A 15 -9.69 11.66 9.05
C LEU A 15 -10.28 10.72 10.10
N THR A 16 -11.39 10.04 9.78
CA THR A 16 -12.01 9.05 10.66
C THR A 16 -11.10 7.85 10.89
N ILE A 17 -10.44 7.33 9.86
CA ILE A 17 -9.45 6.24 9.98
C ILE A 17 -8.31 6.67 10.92
N LEU A 18 -7.75 7.87 10.74
CA LEU A 18 -6.70 8.40 11.61
C LEU A 18 -7.17 8.57 13.06
N ALA A 19 -8.35 9.15 13.26
CA ALA A 19 -8.92 9.35 14.59
C ALA A 19 -9.19 8.03 15.31
N LEU A 20 -9.78 7.05 14.63
CA LEU A 20 -10.04 5.71 15.17
C LEU A 20 -8.73 4.98 15.49
N SER A 21 -7.70 5.09 14.65
CA SER A 21 -6.39 4.51 14.89
C SER A 21 -5.76 5.06 16.18
N GLU A 22 -5.81 6.38 16.37
CA GLU A 22 -5.30 7.04 17.57
C GLU A 22 -6.10 6.66 18.82
N LEU A 23 -7.43 6.53 18.71
CA LEU A 23 -8.29 6.06 19.80
C LEU A 23 -7.97 4.61 20.19
N ILE A 24 -7.78 3.72 19.22
CA ILE A 24 -7.41 2.33 19.45
C ILE A 24 -6.05 2.26 20.14
N TYR A 25 -5.06 3.00 19.64
CA TYR A 25 -3.72 3.07 20.21
C TYR A 25 -3.76 3.49 21.69
N LYS A 26 -4.46 4.59 22.00
CA LYS A 26 -4.55 5.13 23.37
C LYS A 26 -5.35 4.24 24.31
N LYS A 27 -6.48 3.67 23.87
CA LYS A 27 -7.40 2.93 24.74
C LYS A 27 -7.04 1.45 24.90
N LYS A 28 -6.54 0.80 23.85
CA LYS A 28 -6.32 -0.66 23.83
C LYS A 28 -4.86 -1.07 24.06
N LYS A 29 -3.94 -0.12 24.28
CA LYS A 29 -2.48 -0.37 24.45
C LYS A 29 -1.89 -1.26 23.33
N ILE A 30 -2.48 -1.20 22.14
CA ILE A 30 -1.96 -1.90 20.96
C ILE A 30 -0.71 -1.17 20.48
N SER A 31 0.33 -1.91 20.07
CA SER A 31 1.55 -1.28 19.58
C SER A 31 1.29 -0.49 18.29
N ALA A 32 2.08 0.56 18.06
CA ALA A 32 1.92 1.42 16.89
C ALA A 32 2.10 0.64 15.58
N GLU A 33 2.90 -0.45 15.58
CA GLU A 33 3.11 -1.28 14.38
C GLU A 33 1.78 -1.86 13.87
N TYR A 34 0.94 -2.37 14.77
CA TYR A 34 -0.37 -2.92 14.40
C TYR A 34 -1.37 -1.83 14.02
N THR A 35 -1.48 -0.75 14.80
CA THR A 35 -2.43 0.34 14.48
C THR A 35 -2.07 1.04 13.17
N ARG A 36 -0.77 1.19 12.87
CA ARG A 36 -0.28 1.66 11.59
C ARG A 36 -0.69 0.75 10.45
N LYS A 37 -0.49 -0.57 10.58
CA LYS A 37 -0.86 -1.54 9.53
C LYS A 37 -2.37 -1.63 9.33
N ILE A 38 -3.17 -1.53 10.39
CA ILE A 38 -4.65 -1.41 10.29
C ILE A 38 -5.04 -0.16 9.51
N SER A 39 -4.43 0.99 9.82
CA SER A 39 -4.71 2.26 9.13
C SER A 39 -4.32 2.17 7.65
N HIS A 40 -3.20 1.52 7.34
CA HIS A 40 -2.74 1.27 5.99
C HIS A 40 -3.73 0.44 5.18
N ILE A 41 -4.18 -0.71 5.71
CA ILE A 41 -5.21 -1.56 5.06
C ILE A 41 -6.49 -0.75 4.85
N ALA A 42 -6.97 -0.05 5.88
CA ALA A 42 -8.20 0.73 5.80
C ALA A 42 -8.11 1.82 4.73
N ALA A 43 -7.01 2.59 4.69
CA ALA A 43 -6.81 3.66 3.72
C ALA A 43 -6.68 3.12 2.28
N THR A 44 -5.91 2.05 2.08
CA THR A 44 -5.72 1.44 0.75
C THR A 44 -7.01 0.82 0.21
N LEU A 45 -7.73 0.04 1.01
CA LEU A 45 -9.02 -0.54 0.61
C LEU A 45 -10.08 0.54 0.35
N THR A 46 -10.11 1.60 1.16
CA THR A 46 -10.98 2.76 0.89
C THR A 46 -10.64 3.40 -0.46
N SER A 47 -9.35 3.54 -0.77
CA SER A 47 -8.88 4.17 -2.01
C SER A 47 -9.23 3.37 -3.26
N LEU A 48 -9.41 2.04 -3.18
CA LEU A 48 -9.83 1.24 -4.35
C LEU A 48 -11.14 1.74 -4.98
N SER A 49 -12.03 2.33 -4.18
CA SER A 49 -13.29 2.87 -4.67
C SER A 49 -13.14 4.18 -5.48
N PHE A 50 -11.94 4.75 -5.57
CA PHE A 50 -11.66 5.95 -6.37
C PHE A 50 -12.00 5.76 -7.85
N VAL A 51 -11.78 4.56 -8.42
CA VAL A 51 -12.07 4.26 -9.85
C VAL A 51 -13.55 4.40 -10.22
N TYR A 52 -14.43 4.43 -9.22
CA TYR A 52 -15.87 4.64 -9.39
C TYR A 52 -16.31 6.06 -8.98
N ALA A 53 -15.56 6.71 -8.09
CA ALA A 53 -15.93 8.01 -7.52
C ALA A 53 -15.38 9.20 -8.32
N PHE A 54 -14.22 9.05 -8.95
CA PHE A 54 -13.53 10.14 -9.63
C PHE A 54 -13.34 9.83 -11.11
N GLN A 55 -13.62 10.83 -11.94
CA GLN A 55 -13.38 10.81 -13.39
C GLN A 55 -12.20 11.69 -13.79
N SER A 56 -11.58 12.36 -12.83
CA SER A 56 -10.46 13.26 -13.06
C SER A 56 -9.42 13.06 -11.97
N HIS A 57 -8.18 12.78 -12.37
CA HIS A 57 -7.07 12.61 -11.44
C HIS A 57 -6.83 13.82 -10.53
N TRP A 58 -7.29 15.03 -10.88
CA TRP A 58 -7.10 16.24 -10.06
C TRP A 58 -7.70 16.13 -8.64
N PHE A 59 -8.85 15.47 -8.49
CA PHE A 59 -9.45 15.25 -7.17
C PHE A 59 -8.62 14.27 -6.32
N VAL A 60 -8.09 13.21 -6.95
CA VAL A 60 -7.22 12.24 -6.28
C VAL A 60 -5.87 12.85 -5.96
N LEU A 61 -5.32 13.71 -6.83
CA LEU A 61 -4.12 14.49 -6.55
C LEU A 61 -4.31 15.36 -5.31
N PHE A 62 -5.43 16.07 -5.21
CA PHE A 62 -5.73 16.88 -4.03
C PHE A 62 -5.80 16.02 -2.77
N LEU A 63 -6.50 14.89 -2.79
CA LEU A 63 -6.55 13.95 -1.65
C LEU A 63 -5.16 13.46 -1.26
N ALA A 64 -4.31 13.18 -2.23
CA ALA A 64 -2.94 12.72 -2.00
C ALA A 64 -2.08 13.81 -1.39
N ILE A 65 -2.12 15.04 -1.91
CA ILE A 65 -1.40 16.19 -1.33
C ILE A 65 -1.88 16.48 0.09
N PHE A 66 -3.21 16.52 0.29
CA PHE A 66 -3.81 16.72 1.61
C PHE A 66 -3.34 15.67 2.61
N SER A 67 -3.43 14.39 2.26
CA SER A 67 -3.06 13.28 3.14
C SER A 67 -1.55 13.23 3.38
N PHE A 68 -0.74 13.50 2.36
CA PHE A 68 0.71 13.62 2.48
C PHE A 68 1.09 14.71 3.47
N LEU A 69 0.58 15.94 3.28
CA LEU A 69 0.91 17.08 4.14
C LEU A 69 0.42 16.85 5.58
N LEU A 70 -0.79 16.30 5.74
CA LEU A 70 -1.33 15.96 7.06
C LEU A 70 -0.41 15.01 7.81
N LEU A 71 0.00 13.91 7.17
CA LEU A 71 0.86 12.90 7.80
C LEU A 71 2.30 13.38 7.97
N PHE A 72 2.83 14.17 7.03
CA PHE A 72 4.17 14.73 7.10
C PHE A 72 4.29 15.76 8.22
N ILE A 73 3.37 16.72 8.30
CA ILE A 73 3.30 17.72 9.38
C ILE A 73 3.01 17.03 10.71
N GLY A 74 2.13 16.02 10.71
CA GLY A 74 1.88 15.16 11.88
C GLY A 74 3.16 14.57 12.44
N LYS A 75 4.02 14.03 11.57
CA LYS A 75 5.33 13.46 11.92
C LYS A 75 6.28 14.49 12.51
N LEU A 76 6.35 15.69 11.93
CA LEU A 76 7.19 16.77 12.47
C LEU A 76 6.76 17.18 13.89
N ASN A 77 5.46 17.12 14.17
CA ASN A 77 4.87 17.52 15.44
C ASN A 77 4.65 16.37 16.44
N ASN A 78 5.06 15.13 16.11
CA ASN A 78 4.77 13.92 16.90
C ASN A 78 3.26 13.75 17.23
N ALA A 79 2.39 14.12 16.30
CA ALA A 79 0.95 14.23 16.53
C ALA A 79 0.23 12.88 16.51
N PHE A 80 0.71 11.92 15.70
CA PHE A 80 0.02 10.65 15.43
C PHE A 80 0.81 9.46 15.98
N LYS A 81 0.77 9.27 17.31
CA LYS A 81 1.52 8.21 17.99
C LYS A 81 1.12 6.81 17.52
N SER A 82 -0.14 6.62 17.10
CA SER A 82 -0.62 5.38 16.49
C SER A 82 0.09 4.97 15.19
N ILE A 83 0.80 5.89 14.53
CA ILE A 83 1.50 5.67 13.26
C ILE A 83 3.02 5.83 13.41
N GLU A 84 3.43 6.74 14.29
CA GLU A 84 4.82 7.19 14.42
C GLU A 84 5.60 6.49 15.54
N ASN A 85 4.92 5.99 16.58
CA ASN A 85 5.60 5.38 17.74
C ASN A 85 6.01 3.92 17.47
N VAL A 86 6.71 3.70 16.36
CA VAL A 86 7.30 2.43 15.93
C VAL A 86 8.81 2.45 16.20
N SER A 87 9.41 1.28 16.43
CA SER A 87 10.83 1.18 16.81
C SER A 87 11.82 1.53 15.69
N ARG A 88 11.37 1.49 14.43
CA ARG A 88 12.20 1.69 13.23
C ARG A 88 11.96 3.07 12.61
N HIS A 89 12.98 3.60 11.96
CA HIS A 89 12.80 4.77 11.11
C HIS A 89 12.03 4.40 9.83
N THR A 90 10.95 5.13 9.52
CA THR A 90 10.17 4.86 8.32
C THR A 90 9.51 6.13 7.76
N LEU A 91 9.42 6.18 6.44
CA LEU A 91 8.76 7.22 5.65
C LEU A 91 7.39 6.78 5.11
N GLY A 92 7.06 5.49 5.24
CA GLY A 92 5.95 4.89 4.52
C GLY A 92 4.58 5.53 4.77
N SER A 93 4.33 6.09 5.96
CA SER A 93 3.01 6.68 6.28
C SER A 93 2.65 7.81 5.33
N TYR A 94 3.53 8.80 5.16
CA TYR A 94 3.27 9.92 4.25
C TYR A 94 3.61 9.60 2.79
N LEU A 95 4.35 8.52 2.51
CA LEU A 95 4.57 8.04 1.14
C LEU A 95 3.38 7.25 0.56
N LEU A 96 2.52 6.68 1.42
CA LEU A 96 1.35 5.90 0.98
C LEU A 96 0.41 6.67 0.04
N PRO A 97 -0.02 7.92 0.34
CA PRO A 97 -0.86 8.69 -0.58
C PRO A 97 -0.20 8.94 -1.95
N VAL A 98 1.14 9.03 -1.99
CA VAL A 98 1.90 9.25 -3.24
C VAL A 98 1.80 8.02 -4.15
N GLY A 99 2.00 6.82 -3.60
CA GLY A 99 1.89 5.58 -4.39
C GLY A 99 0.48 5.34 -4.91
N ILE A 100 -0.53 5.60 -4.09
CA ILE A 100 -1.95 5.54 -4.49
C ILE A 100 -2.22 6.52 -5.64
N TYR A 101 -1.78 7.77 -5.52
CA TYR A 101 -1.99 8.76 -6.58
C TYR A 101 -1.31 8.39 -7.88
N ILE A 102 -0.04 7.97 -7.85
CA ILE A 102 0.70 7.66 -9.09
C ILE A 102 0.02 6.51 -9.83
N SER A 103 -0.37 5.46 -9.13
CA SER A 103 -1.09 4.33 -9.73
C SER A 103 -2.46 4.75 -10.27
N PHE A 104 -3.18 5.65 -9.58
CA PHE A 104 -4.44 6.21 -10.08
C PHE A 104 -4.23 7.06 -11.33
N ALA A 105 -3.22 7.92 -11.35
CA ALA A 105 -2.90 8.78 -12.48
C ALA A 105 -2.53 7.97 -13.73
N ILE A 106 -1.78 6.88 -13.57
CA ILE A 106 -1.47 5.94 -14.67
C ILE A 106 -2.76 5.29 -15.19
N SER A 107 -3.63 4.83 -14.28
CA SER A 107 -4.93 4.23 -14.60
C SER A 107 -5.87 5.20 -15.33
N ASP A 108 -5.93 6.46 -14.89
CA ASP A 108 -6.73 7.54 -15.50
C ASP A 108 -6.20 7.87 -16.91
N PHE A 109 -4.88 8.02 -17.04
CA PHE A 109 -4.24 8.37 -18.31
C PHE A 109 -4.38 7.29 -19.39
N LEU A 110 -4.26 6.02 -19.00
CA LEU A 110 -4.39 4.88 -19.91
C LEU A 110 -5.82 4.32 -19.98
N ASN A 111 -6.75 4.89 -19.21
CA ASN A 111 -8.15 4.49 -19.13
C ASN A 111 -8.36 2.99 -18.83
N ASP A 112 -7.50 2.42 -17.98
CA ASP A 112 -7.59 1.02 -17.52
C ASP A 112 -7.54 0.95 -15.99
N ARG A 113 -8.65 0.51 -15.40
CA ARG A 113 -8.84 0.40 -13.95
C ARG A 113 -7.93 -0.66 -13.31
N LEU A 114 -7.51 -1.67 -14.06
CA LEU A 114 -6.64 -2.73 -13.54
C LEU A 114 -5.28 -2.18 -13.07
N LEU A 115 -4.80 -1.14 -13.76
CA LEU A 115 -3.56 -0.42 -13.45
C LEU A 115 -3.58 0.30 -12.11
N PHE A 116 -4.75 0.46 -11.50
CA PHE A 116 -4.89 0.97 -10.12
C PHE A 116 -5.32 -0.12 -9.15
N VAL A 117 -6.31 -0.93 -9.53
CA VAL A 117 -6.92 -1.93 -8.64
C VAL A 117 -5.91 -2.96 -8.18
N LEU A 118 -5.15 -3.59 -9.09
CA LEU A 118 -4.20 -4.64 -8.71
C LEU A 118 -3.01 -4.09 -7.89
N PRO A 119 -2.33 -3.00 -8.31
CA PRO A 119 -1.21 -2.46 -7.54
C PRO A 119 -1.61 -2.02 -6.13
N VAL A 120 -2.78 -1.39 -5.97
CA VAL A 120 -3.29 -0.98 -4.65
C VAL A 120 -3.76 -2.18 -3.82
N LEU A 121 -4.33 -3.23 -4.42
CA LEU A 121 -4.66 -4.48 -3.70
C LEU A 121 -3.42 -5.21 -3.18
N ILE A 122 -2.35 -5.29 -3.98
CA ILE A 122 -1.07 -5.85 -3.54
C ILE A 122 -0.52 -5.02 -2.36
N LEU A 123 -0.57 -3.69 -2.47
CA LEU A 123 -0.14 -2.82 -1.37
C LEU A 123 -1.04 -2.92 -0.13
N ALA A 124 -2.34 -3.16 -0.31
CA ALA A 124 -3.28 -3.31 0.80
C ALA A 124 -3.05 -4.61 1.56
N ILE A 125 -2.86 -5.73 0.85
CA ILE A 125 -2.92 -7.07 1.44
C ILE A 125 -1.53 -7.67 1.60
N SER A 126 -0.71 -7.66 0.54
CA SER A 126 0.60 -8.33 0.55
C SER A 126 1.61 -7.60 1.42
N ASP A 127 1.71 -6.27 1.31
CA ASP A 127 2.62 -5.48 2.18
C ASP A 127 2.23 -5.59 3.66
N THR A 128 0.93 -5.65 3.95
CA THR A 128 0.47 -5.66 5.33
C THR A 128 0.64 -7.03 5.96
N ALA A 129 0.33 -8.10 5.22
CA ALA A 129 0.61 -9.48 5.63
C ALA A 129 2.11 -9.69 5.85
N ALA A 130 2.95 -9.29 4.89
CA ALA A 130 4.41 -9.40 4.97
C ALA A 130 4.99 -8.60 6.14
N GLY A 131 4.46 -7.39 6.40
CA GLY A 131 4.86 -6.59 7.55
C GLY A 131 4.51 -7.25 8.89
N ILE A 132 3.31 -7.79 9.03
CA ILE A 132 2.85 -8.46 10.26
C ILE A 132 3.65 -9.74 10.50
N THR A 133 3.79 -10.61 9.50
CA THR A 133 4.60 -11.83 9.63
C THR A 133 6.07 -11.47 9.84
N GLY A 134 6.55 -10.43 9.16
CA GLY A 134 7.86 -9.82 9.38
C GLY A 134 8.13 -9.53 10.84
N THR A 135 7.29 -8.71 11.48
CA THR A 135 7.42 -8.34 12.89
C THR A 135 7.34 -9.56 13.83
N LEU A 136 6.48 -10.54 13.55
CA LEU A 136 6.34 -11.75 14.37
C LEU A 136 7.61 -12.61 14.36
N TYR A 137 8.28 -12.72 13.21
CA TYR A 137 9.46 -13.58 13.02
C TYR A 137 10.80 -12.83 13.17
N GLN A 138 10.78 -11.49 13.27
CA GLN A 138 11.99 -10.65 13.37
C GLN A 138 12.88 -10.98 14.58
N LYS A 139 12.33 -11.52 15.67
CA LYS A 139 13.13 -11.96 16.84
C LYS A 139 13.84 -13.30 16.61
N LYS A 140 13.37 -14.11 15.67
CA LYS A 140 13.87 -15.46 15.37
C LYS A 140 14.79 -15.47 14.16
N GLU A 141 14.54 -14.58 13.20
CA GLU A 141 15.36 -14.42 12.01
C GLU A 141 16.36 -13.27 12.22
N ARG A 142 17.65 -13.54 12.07
CA ARG A 142 18.66 -12.47 12.04
C ARG A 142 18.42 -11.61 10.79
N SER A 143 18.61 -10.30 10.91
CA SER A 143 18.58 -9.38 9.77
C SER A 143 19.47 -9.89 8.64
N PHE A 144 18.93 -9.94 7.42
CA PHE A 144 19.66 -10.43 6.25
C PHE A 144 20.75 -9.44 5.85
N SER A 145 21.99 -9.90 5.67
CA SER A 145 23.02 -9.13 4.97
C SER A 145 23.23 -9.75 3.60
N VAL A 146 22.84 -9.02 2.55
CA VAL A 146 23.08 -9.41 1.16
C VAL A 146 23.99 -8.35 0.55
N LEU A 147 25.13 -8.76 -0.02
CA LEU A 147 26.10 -7.84 -0.63
C LEU A 147 26.55 -6.69 0.30
N GLY A 148 26.69 -6.98 1.60
CA GLY A 148 27.14 -6.01 2.61
C GLY A 148 26.08 -4.98 3.04
N ARG A 149 24.83 -5.09 2.55
CA ARG A 149 23.70 -4.29 3.02
C ARG A 149 22.83 -5.12 3.95
N THR A 150 22.60 -4.58 5.15
CA THR A 150 21.64 -5.14 6.10
C THR A 150 20.22 -4.74 5.69
N PHE A 151 19.36 -5.71 5.48
CA PHE A 151 17.94 -5.54 5.19
C PHE A 151 17.13 -5.81 6.46
N ASP A 152 16.17 -4.92 6.73
CA ASP A 152 15.22 -5.04 7.84
C ASP A 152 14.03 -5.98 7.52
N LYS A 153 14.12 -6.72 6.41
CA LYS A 153 13.10 -7.67 5.94
C LYS A 153 13.44 -9.09 6.41
N THR A 154 12.41 -9.90 6.65
CA THR A 154 12.54 -11.30 7.07
C THR A 154 12.15 -12.23 5.93
N PHE A 155 12.69 -13.45 5.92
CA PHE A 155 12.36 -14.48 4.93
C PHE A 155 10.89 -14.87 5.02
N ALA A 156 10.36 -15.02 6.24
CA ALA A 156 8.94 -15.23 6.46
C ALA A 156 8.07 -14.11 5.86
N GLY A 157 8.49 -12.84 6.01
CA GLY A 157 7.82 -11.68 5.42
C GLY A 157 7.82 -11.74 3.88
N THR A 158 8.99 -11.94 3.27
CA THR A 158 9.13 -12.03 1.80
C THR A 158 8.31 -13.20 1.21
N LEU A 159 8.32 -14.38 1.84
CA LEU A 159 7.49 -15.51 1.41
C LEU A 159 5.99 -15.20 1.56
N THR A 160 5.59 -14.56 2.66
CA THR A 160 4.21 -14.13 2.86
C THR A 160 3.78 -13.17 1.77
N PHE A 161 4.65 -12.21 1.40
CA PHE A 161 4.40 -11.29 0.30
C PHE A 161 4.21 -12.04 -1.02
N LEU A 162 5.11 -12.97 -1.35
CA LEU A 162 5.05 -13.74 -2.59
C LEU A 162 3.75 -14.55 -2.70
N PHE A 163 3.39 -15.33 -1.69
CA PHE A 163 2.18 -16.17 -1.76
C PHE A 163 0.90 -15.34 -1.74
N SER A 164 0.85 -14.25 -0.96
CA SER A 164 -0.31 -13.37 -0.95
C SER A 164 -0.46 -12.61 -2.28
N SER A 165 0.64 -12.12 -2.88
CA SER A 165 0.59 -11.44 -4.18
C SER A 165 0.21 -12.40 -5.31
N LEU A 166 0.63 -13.68 -5.27
CA LEU A 166 0.16 -14.71 -6.19
C LEU A 166 -1.37 -14.88 -6.10
N MET A 167 -1.91 -15.02 -4.89
CA MET A 167 -3.36 -15.19 -4.67
C MET A 167 -4.16 -13.97 -5.11
N ILE A 168 -3.72 -12.76 -4.73
CA ILE A 168 -4.40 -11.52 -5.08
C ILE A 168 -4.34 -11.24 -6.58
N SER A 169 -3.18 -11.44 -7.21
CA SER A 169 -3.03 -11.24 -8.66
C SER A 169 -3.89 -12.25 -9.42
N PHE A 170 -3.85 -13.53 -9.06
CA PHE A 170 -4.66 -14.57 -9.69
C PHE A 170 -6.15 -14.26 -9.63
N THR A 171 -6.66 -13.98 -8.44
CA THR A 171 -8.09 -13.67 -8.24
C THR A 171 -8.50 -12.40 -8.95
N THR A 172 -7.66 -11.37 -8.96
CA THR A 172 -7.93 -10.11 -9.67
C THR A 172 -7.98 -10.32 -11.19
N PHE A 173 -7.01 -11.01 -11.79
CA PHE A 173 -7.03 -11.27 -13.23
C PHE A 173 -8.21 -12.15 -13.66
N MET A 174 -8.59 -13.14 -12.85
CA MET A 174 -9.81 -13.94 -13.09
C MET A 174 -11.07 -13.06 -13.04
N ALA A 175 -11.16 -12.15 -12.05
CA ALA A 175 -12.29 -11.23 -11.91
C ALA A 175 -12.41 -10.22 -13.07
N PHE A 176 -11.28 -9.86 -13.69
CA PHE A 176 -11.24 -9.01 -14.89
C PHE A 176 -11.44 -9.79 -16.21
N GLY A 177 -11.69 -11.11 -16.15
CA GLY A 177 -12.08 -11.91 -17.32
C GLY A 177 -10.94 -12.33 -18.24
N PHE A 178 -9.69 -12.32 -17.75
CA PHE A 178 -8.54 -12.82 -18.52
C PHE A 178 -8.63 -14.35 -18.72
N ASN A 179 -8.12 -14.85 -19.85
CA ASN A 179 -8.07 -16.29 -20.10
C ASN A 179 -7.04 -16.98 -19.20
N PHE A 180 -7.34 -18.21 -18.78
CA PHE A 180 -6.57 -18.95 -17.77
C PHE A 180 -5.05 -19.04 -18.04
N PRO A 181 -4.57 -19.31 -19.29
CA PRO A 181 -3.13 -19.30 -19.55
C PRO A 181 -2.45 -17.93 -19.34
N LYS A 182 -3.10 -16.82 -19.74
CA LYS A 182 -2.59 -15.46 -19.52
C LYS A 182 -2.60 -15.11 -18.03
N VAL A 183 -3.64 -15.53 -17.29
CA VAL A 183 -3.74 -15.36 -15.83
C VAL A 183 -2.53 -15.97 -15.12
N ILE A 184 -2.17 -17.23 -15.44
CA ILE A 184 -1.03 -17.90 -14.81
C ILE A 184 0.26 -17.12 -15.05
N LEU A 185 0.54 -16.76 -16.30
CA LEU A 185 1.76 -16.06 -16.68
C LEU A 185 1.88 -14.70 -15.99
N LEU A 186 0.83 -13.87 -16.08
CA LEU A 186 0.83 -12.52 -15.50
C LEU A 186 0.91 -12.56 -13.97
N THR A 187 0.22 -13.50 -13.33
CA THR A 187 0.25 -13.69 -11.88
C THR A 187 1.67 -13.96 -11.39
N ILE A 188 2.38 -14.91 -12.03
CA ILE A 188 3.76 -15.24 -11.66
C ILE A 188 4.66 -14.03 -11.87
N TYR A 189 4.54 -13.36 -13.01
CA TYR A 189 5.40 -12.23 -13.36
C TYR A 189 5.25 -11.05 -12.39
N ILE A 190 4.01 -10.63 -12.12
CA ILE A 190 3.73 -9.52 -11.19
C ILE A 190 4.14 -9.87 -9.77
N SER A 191 3.84 -11.09 -9.30
CA SER A 191 4.13 -11.47 -7.92
C SER A 191 5.64 -11.53 -7.66
N ILE A 192 6.42 -12.08 -8.60
CA ILE A 192 7.89 -12.09 -8.49
C ILE A 192 8.43 -10.66 -8.52
N ALA A 193 8.01 -9.83 -9.49
CA ALA A 193 8.52 -8.47 -9.62
C ALA A 193 8.19 -7.60 -8.40
N THR A 194 6.97 -7.69 -7.89
CA THR A 194 6.56 -6.94 -6.70
C THR A 194 7.22 -7.47 -5.43
N THR A 195 7.48 -8.78 -5.31
CA THR A 195 8.25 -9.35 -4.18
C THR A 195 9.69 -8.86 -4.18
N ILE A 196 10.35 -8.82 -5.35
CA ILE A 196 11.70 -8.26 -5.48
C ILE A 196 11.68 -6.78 -5.10
N THR A 197 10.68 -6.04 -5.58
CA THR A 197 10.51 -4.61 -5.28
C THR A 197 10.33 -4.38 -3.78
N GLU A 198 9.50 -5.18 -3.10
CA GLU A 198 9.30 -5.11 -1.65
C GLU A 198 10.60 -5.38 -0.90
N PHE A 199 11.33 -6.43 -1.29
CA PHE A 199 12.59 -6.82 -0.65
C PHE A 199 13.66 -5.73 -0.77
N LEU A 200 13.73 -5.07 -1.94
CA LEU A 200 14.72 -4.03 -2.21
C LEU A 200 14.32 -2.64 -1.69
N SER A 201 13.10 -2.47 -1.17
CA SER A 201 12.57 -1.17 -0.76
C SER A 201 12.89 -0.86 0.71
N PRO A 202 13.78 0.10 1.00
CA PRO A 202 14.11 0.47 2.37
C PRO A 202 13.05 1.39 3.00
N ASN A 203 12.97 1.38 4.34
CA ASN A 203 12.33 2.44 5.14
C ASN A 203 10.87 2.77 4.80
N GLY A 204 10.13 1.87 4.15
CA GLY A 204 8.73 2.11 3.76
C GLY A 204 8.56 2.76 2.37
N SER A 205 9.60 2.77 1.53
CA SER A 205 9.48 3.23 0.13
C SER A 205 8.67 2.29 -0.76
N ASP A 206 8.45 1.05 -0.31
CA ASP A 206 7.56 0.03 -0.89
C ASP A 206 6.16 0.59 -1.15
N ASN A 207 5.69 1.50 -0.29
CA ASN A 207 4.44 2.23 -0.45
C ASN A 207 4.32 3.05 -1.74
N VAL A 208 5.44 3.33 -2.42
CA VAL A 208 5.48 4.03 -3.73
C VAL A 208 6.02 3.11 -4.81
N THR A 209 7.09 2.38 -4.54
CA THR A 209 7.75 1.54 -5.55
C THR A 209 6.87 0.36 -6.00
N ILE A 210 6.13 -0.29 -5.10
CA ILE A 210 5.24 -1.40 -5.47
C ILE A 210 4.13 -0.93 -6.42
N PRO A 211 3.34 0.13 -6.09
CA PRO A 211 2.34 0.65 -7.02
C PRO A 211 2.90 0.99 -8.39
N ILE A 212 4.06 1.66 -8.43
CA ILE A 212 4.73 2.07 -9.66
C ILE A 212 5.12 0.85 -10.50
N VAL A 213 5.88 -0.09 -9.93
CA VAL A 213 6.38 -1.26 -10.66
C VAL A 213 5.23 -2.12 -11.17
N ALA A 214 4.22 -2.37 -10.33
CA ALA A 214 3.06 -3.16 -10.74
C ALA A 214 2.24 -2.46 -11.84
N SER A 215 2.00 -1.15 -11.73
CA SER A 215 1.28 -0.39 -12.76
C SER A 215 2.03 -0.38 -14.10
N PHE A 216 3.35 -0.17 -14.08
CA PHE A 216 4.17 -0.19 -15.29
C PHE A 216 4.17 -1.57 -15.94
N ILE A 217 4.41 -2.64 -15.17
CA ILE A 217 4.40 -4.01 -15.70
C ILE A 217 3.06 -4.32 -16.35
N LEU A 218 1.95 -3.99 -15.70
CA LEU A 218 0.62 -4.18 -16.28
C LEU A 218 0.48 -3.42 -17.59
N ALA A 219 0.81 -2.12 -17.62
CA ALA A 219 0.68 -1.28 -18.81
C ALA A 219 1.46 -1.80 -20.03
N TYR A 220 2.53 -2.57 -19.84
CA TYR A 220 3.30 -3.19 -20.93
C TYR A 220 2.83 -4.61 -21.31
N THR A 221 2.04 -5.28 -20.46
CA THR A 221 1.76 -6.73 -20.60
C THR A 221 0.30 -7.09 -20.89
N ILE A 222 -0.64 -6.17 -20.65
CA ILE A 222 -2.08 -6.43 -20.88
C ILE A 222 -2.56 -5.84 -22.19
#